data_AF-A0A1H0GC44-F1
#
_entry.id   AF-A0A1H0GC44-F1
#
_cell.length_a   1.000
_cell.length_b   1.000
_cell.length_c   1.000
_cell.angle_alpha   90.00
_cell.angle_beta   90.00
_cell.angle_gamma   90.00
#
_symmetry.space_group_name_H-M   'P 1'
#
loop_
_entity.id
_entity.type
_entity.pdbx_description
1 polymer ?
#
loop_
_entity_poly.entity_id
_entity_poly.type
_entity_poly.pdbx_seq_one_letter_code
_entity_poly.pdbx_strand_id
1 'polypeptide(L)'
;MPKLFKPRELPVPKRALSPTSWSILHEVDSILADVAHARSLPYKRVRTILNRVPRAERGVDWTERVVLLYGVHRMKASRCASLKKKIAAYHKSHGDHDKRKAFEAALKRVLDDKVLNGHGYSTSFKSMDRRKLALDLQKIFEALNAEGYTAVLNSGTLLGAVRDGDFIGHDDDVDLAVFVEGSSPKERIAAFSRLHDVVADTMPFATDLRFMKNSPSLQFHTESGLQVDLFAAWEKGGKVYVWPHTYGDLSRADVFPLGTQPIQGIPLPAPRNAEAMLAVNYGENWRVPDPDFSFSWSRARRRFARFVDEYERFLTTRKVRQILSLGKM
;
A
#
# COMPACT_ATOMS: atom_id res chain seq x y z
N MET A 1 10.32 -23.33 -7.84
CA MET A 1 9.06 -23.05 -7.11
C MET A 1 9.22 -21.79 -6.28
N PRO A 2 8.44 -20.72 -6.48
CA PRO A 2 8.44 -19.61 -5.53
C PRO A 2 7.95 -20.17 -4.19
N LYS A 3 8.76 -20.03 -3.13
CA LYS A 3 8.38 -20.46 -1.77
C LYS A 3 7.04 -19.78 -1.45
N LEU A 4 5.95 -20.54 -1.47
CA LEU A 4 4.65 -20.12 -0.96
C LEU A 4 4.90 -19.48 0.40
N PHE A 5 4.64 -18.18 0.49
CA PHE A 5 4.73 -17.44 1.73
C PHE A 5 3.74 -18.07 2.71
N LYS A 6 4.20 -18.96 3.59
CA LYS A 6 3.42 -19.39 4.75
C LYS A 6 3.51 -18.26 5.77
N PRO A 7 2.39 -17.58 6.09
CA PRO A 7 2.38 -16.58 7.15
C PRO A 7 2.92 -17.22 8.42
N ARG A 8 3.89 -16.58 9.08
CA ARG A 8 4.41 -17.14 10.34
C ARG A 8 3.39 -16.91 11.43
N GLU A 9 3.04 -17.95 12.19
CA GLU A 9 2.30 -17.80 13.43
C GLU A 9 3.16 -17.15 14.51
N LEU A 10 2.49 -16.44 15.43
CA LEU A 10 3.13 -16.02 16.66
C LEU A 10 3.56 -17.27 17.43
N PRO A 11 4.80 -17.33 17.93
CA PRO A 11 5.20 -18.39 18.84
C PRO A 11 4.25 -18.41 20.05
N VAL A 12 3.75 -19.60 20.40
CA VAL A 12 2.99 -19.82 21.64
C VAL A 12 4.00 -20.24 22.71
N PRO A 13 4.22 -19.46 23.77
CA PRO A 13 5.15 -19.82 24.82
C PRO A 13 4.61 -21.01 25.63
N LYS A 14 5.50 -21.95 25.98
CA LYS A 14 5.18 -23.07 26.89
C LYS A 14 5.19 -22.66 28.37
N ARG A 15 5.84 -21.53 28.70
CA ARG A 15 5.88 -20.94 30.04
C ARG A 15 6.11 -19.43 29.95
N ALA A 16 5.78 -18.70 31.01
CA ALA A 16 5.99 -17.26 31.09
C ALA A 16 7.48 -16.88 31.03
N LEU A 17 7.77 -15.64 30.62
CA LEU A 17 9.12 -15.07 30.63
C LEU A 17 9.67 -15.04 32.05
N SER A 18 10.85 -15.63 32.23
CA SER A 18 11.63 -15.51 33.47
C SER A 18 12.18 -14.09 33.66
N PRO A 19 12.58 -13.70 34.89
CA PRO A 19 13.28 -12.43 35.13
C PRO A 19 14.53 -12.26 34.25
N THR A 20 15.29 -13.33 34.03
CA THR A 20 16.45 -13.35 33.11
C THR A 20 16.01 -13.06 31.67
N SER A 21 14.91 -13.65 31.20
CA SER A 21 14.39 -13.37 29.86
C SER A 21 13.91 -11.93 29.72
N TRP A 22 13.25 -11.36 30.73
CA TRP A 22 12.89 -9.93 30.75
C TRP A 22 14.13 -9.04 30.68
N SER A 23 15.18 -9.34 31.44
CA SER A 23 16.45 -8.61 31.37
C SER A 23 17.07 -8.65 29.97
N ILE A 24 17.00 -9.79 29.27
CA ILE A 24 17.48 -9.92 27.88
C ILE A 24 16.63 -9.05 26.93
N LEU A 25 15.31 -9.02 27.11
CA LEU A 25 14.44 -8.18 26.27
C LEU A 25 14.74 -6.69 26.50
N HIS A 26 14.95 -6.26 27.74
CA HIS A 26 15.32 -4.88 28.07
C HIS A 26 16.71 -4.47 27.54
N GLU A 27 17.70 -5.38 27.55
CA GLU A 27 19.00 -5.17 26.88
C GLU A 27 18.78 -4.85 25.39
N VAL A 28 17.93 -5.63 24.71
CA VAL A 28 17.60 -5.40 23.30
C VAL A 28 16.80 -4.12 23.10
N ASP A 29 15.86 -3.79 23.97
CA ASP A 29 15.09 -2.54 23.91
C ASP A 29 16.00 -1.31 24.00
N SER A 30 17.02 -1.37 24.87
CA SER A 30 18.00 -0.30 25.06
C SER A 30 18.85 -0.09 23.80
N ILE A 31 19.27 -1.19 23.15
CA ILE A 31 19.93 -1.11 21.84
C ILE A 31 19.00 -0.51 20.80
N LEU A 32 17.75 -0.99 20.73
CA LEU A 32 16.79 -0.57 19.73
C LEU A 32 16.25 0.85 19.96
N ALA A 33 16.44 1.45 21.14
CA ALA A 33 16.02 2.82 21.46
C ALA A 33 16.84 3.86 20.68
N ASP A 34 18.15 3.66 20.56
CA ASP A 34 19.03 4.44 19.69
C ASP A 34 19.09 3.78 18.31
N VAL A 35 18.33 4.33 17.36
CA VAL A 35 18.22 3.77 16.00
C VAL A 35 19.56 3.84 15.26
N ALA A 36 20.35 4.89 15.46
CA ALA A 36 21.64 5.05 14.78
C ALA A 36 22.64 4.01 15.29
N HIS A 37 22.71 3.81 16.61
CA HIS A 37 23.50 2.74 17.21
C HIS A 37 23.01 1.35 16.79
N ALA A 38 21.70 1.09 16.83
CA ALA A 38 21.15 -0.19 16.42
C ALA A 38 21.49 -0.55 14.96
N ARG A 39 21.47 0.45 14.05
CA ARG A 39 21.83 0.28 12.63
C ARG A 39 23.32 -0.01 12.43
N SER A 40 24.20 0.52 13.29
CA SER A 40 25.65 0.30 13.17
C SER A 40 26.09 -1.09 13.64
N LEU A 41 25.30 -1.75 14.50
CA LEU A 41 25.56 -3.11 14.95
C LEU A 41 25.16 -4.14 13.87
N PRO A 42 25.93 -5.24 13.68
CA PRO A 42 25.50 -6.31 12.79
C PRO A 42 24.19 -6.95 13.28
N TYR A 43 23.22 -7.16 12.39
CA TYR A 43 21.95 -7.85 12.71
C TYR A 43 22.16 -9.12 13.54
N LYS A 44 23.17 -9.93 13.19
CA LYS A 44 23.48 -11.19 13.89
C LYS A 44 23.82 -10.96 15.37
N ARG A 45 24.47 -9.85 15.72
CA ARG A 45 24.87 -9.52 17.10
C ARG A 45 23.66 -9.33 18.00
N VAL A 46 22.76 -8.41 17.62
CA VAL A 46 21.51 -8.15 18.37
C VAL A 46 20.62 -9.39 18.35
N ARG A 47 20.57 -10.09 17.21
CA ARG A 47 19.79 -11.32 17.08
C ARG A 47 20.27 -12.44 18.01
N THR A 48 21.57 -12.56 18.25
CA THR A 48 22.15 -13.55 19.17
C THR A 48 21.78 -13.25 20.62
N ILE A 49 21.81 -11.98 21.04
CA ILE A 49 21.32 -11.55 22.36
C ILE A 49 19.86 -11.98 22.53
N LEU A 50 19.00 -11.59 21.57
CA LEU A 50 17.58 -11.93 21.61
C LEU A 50 17.32 -13.45 21.58
N ASN A 51 18.22 -14.26 21.02
CA ASN A 51 18.12 -15.72 21.01
C ASN A 51 18.55 -16.38 22.34
N ARG A 52 19.10 -15.64 23.30
CA ARG A 52 19.35 -16.15 24.66
C ARG A 52 18.05 -16.46 25.41
N VAL A 53 16.95 -15.80 25.05
CA VAL A 53 15.61 -16.13 25.57
C VAL A 53 15.26 -17.59 25.22
N PRO A 54 14.98 -18.46 26.21
CA PRO A 54 14.66 -19.87 25.98
C PRO A 54 13.51 -20.04 24.99
N ARG A 55 13.58 -21.04 24.09
CA ARG A 55 12.51 -21.26 23.09
C ARG A 55 11.14 -21.47 23.71
N ALA A 56 11.08 -22.06 24.91
CA ALA A 56 9.84 -22.27 25.67
C ALA A 56 9.19 -20.97 26.16
N GLU A 57 9.92 -19.85 26.20
CA GLU A 57 9.45 -18.55 26.72
C GLU A 57 9.16 -17.53 25.61
N ARG A 58 9.42 -17.88 24.35
CA ARG A 58 9.22 -16.94 23.23
C ARG A 58 7.74 -16.84 22.92
N GLY A 59 7.18 -15.65 23.14
CA GLY A 59 5.81 -15.26 22.80
C GLY A 59 5.74 -13.95 22.02
N VAL A 60 4.68 -13.17 22.23
CA VAL A 60 4.47 -11.88 21.56
C VAL A 60 5.60 -10.89 21.87
N ASP A 61 6.00 -10.76 23.14
CA ASP A 61 7.00 -9.78 23.58
C ASP A 61 8.34 -9.96 22.88
N TRP A 62 8.79 -11.22 22.76
CA TRP A 62 10.00 -11.56 22.02
C TRP A 62 9.84 -11.27 20.51
N THR A 63 8.66 -11.54 19.96
CA THR A 63 8.37 -11.36 18.54
C THR A 63 8.35 -9.89 18.14
N GLU A 64 7.89 -9.00 19.01
CA GLU A 64 7.97 -7.55 18.82
C GLU A 64 9.41 -7.10 18.56
N ARG A 65 10.37 -7.51 19.41
CA ARG A 65 11.79 -7.15 19.24
C ARG A 65 12.38 -7.74 17.96
N VAL A 66 11.90 -8.91 17.51
CA VAL A 66 12.25 -9.45 16.19
C VAL A 66 11.76 -8.54 15.06
N VAL A 67 10.52 -8.07 15.14
CA VAL A 67 9.93 -7.17 14.14
C VAL A 67 10.64 -5.82 14.14
N LEU A 68 10.92 -5.24 15.31
CA LEU A 68 11.68 -4.01 15.44
C LEU A 68 13.09 -4.15 14.84
N LEU A 69 13.78 -5.26 15.12
CA LEU A 69 15.10 -5.53 14.56
C LEU A 69 15.06 -5.71 13.03
N TYR A 70 14.01 -6.33 12.49
CA TYR A 70 13.79 -6.38 11.04
C TYR A 70 13.59 -5.00 10.45
N GLY A 71 12.83 -4.14 11.14
CA GLY A 71 12.65 -2.74 10.81
C GLY A 71 13.98 -2.00 10.75
N VAL A 72 14.78 -2.03 11.82
CA VAL A 72 16.11 -1.39 11.90
C VAL A 72 16.99 -1.74 10.69
N HIS A 73 17.09 -3.02 10.35
CA HIS A 73 17.95 -3.51 9.26
C HIS A 73 17.26 -3.63 7.91
N ARG A 74 16.04 -3.12 7.76
CA ARG A 74 15.27 -3.13 6.50
C ARG A 74 15.19 -4.52 5.84
N MET A 75 15.03 -5.57 6.65
CA MET A 75 15.03 -6.94 6.14
C MET A 75 13.69 -7.65 6.32
N LYS A 76 13.51 -8.70 5.52
CA LYS A 76 12.39 -9.66 5.63
C LYS A 76 11.02 -8.95 5.67
N ALA A 77 10.83 -7.93 4.82
CA ALA A 77 9.65 -7.06 4.79
C ALA A 77 8.32 -7.84 4.87
N SER A 78 8.12 -8.84 4.00
CA SER A 78 6.90 -9.67 4.02
C SER A 78 6.66 -10.35 5.37
N ARG A 79 7.71 -10.84 6.03
CA ARG A 79 7.60 -11.42 7.38
C ARG A 79 7.32 -10.34 8.42
N CYS A 80 7.99 -9.21 8.34
CA CYS A 80 7.80 -8.06 9.24
C CYS A 80 6.33 -7.59 9.19
N ALA A 81 5.80 -7.36 7.98
CA ALA A 81 4.41 -6.96 7.75
C ALA A 81 3.40 -7.99 8.26
N SER A 82 3.65 -9.29 8.02
CA SER A 82 2.78 -10.36 8.52
C SER A 82 2.78 -10.46 10.05
N LEU A 83 3.95 -10.36 10.70
CA LEU A 83 4.04 -10.41 12.16
C LEU A 83 3.47 -9.15 12.81
N LYS A 84 3.67 -7.95 12.24
CA LYS A 84 3.04 -6.70 12.70
C LYS A 84 1.52 -6.87 12.84
N LYS A 85 0.86 -7.40 11.79
CA LYS A 85 -0.60 -7.65 11.81
C LYS A 85 -1.01 -8.61 12.93
N LYS A 86 -0.24 -9.68 13.15
CA LYS A 86 -0.54 -10.67 14.19
C LYS A 86 -0.31 -10.14 15.60
N ILE A 87 0.74 -9.34 15.82
CA ILE A 87 1.00 -8.65 17.10
C ILE A 87 -0.15 -7.70 17.42
N ALA A 88 -0.59 -6.88 16.45
CA ALA A 88 -1.73 -5.99 16.63
C ALA A 88 -3.02 -6.75 16.98
N ALA A 89 -3.31 -7.84 16.26
CA ALA A 89 -4.46 -8.71 16.54
C ALA A 89 -4.36 -9.37 17.93
N TYR A 90 -3.17 -9.81 18.34
CA TYR A 90 -2.93 -10.40 19.65
C TYR A 90 -3.24 -9.40 20.76
N HIS A 91 -2.65 -8.20 20.74
CA HIS A 91 -2.90 -7.21 21.79
C HIS A 91 -4.36 -6.77 21.82
N LYS A 92 -4.99 -6.62 20.65
CA LYS A 92 -6.43 -6.33 20.56
C LYS A 92 -7.28 -7.41 21.22
N SER A 93 -6.98 -8.69 21.01
CA SER A 93 -7.76 -9.79 21.62
C SER A 93 -7.54 -9.94 23.13
N HIS A 94 -6.47 -9.36 23.68
CA HIS A 94 -6.14 -9.40 25.10
C HIS A 94 -6.46 -8.10 25.85
N GLY A 95 -7.00 -7.08 25.16
CA GLY A 95 -7.26 -5.76 25.77
C GLY A 95 -6.00 -4.95 26.09
N ASP A 96 -4.85 -5.35 25.55
CA ASP A 96 -3.53 -4.77 25.84
C ASP A 96 -3.27 -3.50 24.98
N HIS A 97 -4.15 -2.51 25.09
CA HIS A 97 -4.11 -1.28 24.27
C HIS A 97 -2.79 -0.51 24.41
N ASP A 98 -2.25 -0.39 25.62
CA ASP A 98 -1.00 0.33 25.88
C ASP A 98 0.21 -0.37 25.29
N LYS A 99 0.27 -1.71 25.37
CA LYS A 99 1.36 -2.48 24.75
C LYS A 99 1.32 -2.37 23.23
N ARG A 100 0.12 -2.42 22.64
CA ARG A 100 -0.04 -2.20 21.20
C ARG A 100 0.49 -0.83 20.78
N LYS A 101 0.09 0.23 21.50
CA LYS A 101 0.52 1.61 21.21
C LYS A 101 2.03 1.77 21.37
N ALA A 102 2.61 1.18 22.42
CA ALA A 102 4.05 1.17 22.65
C ALA A 102 4.82 0.46 21.52
N PHE A 103 4.34 -0.70 21.09
CA PHE A 103 4.91 -1.43 19.95
C PHE A 103 4.80 -0.64 18.64
N GLU A 104 3.65 -0.04 18.34
CA GLU A 104 3.46 0.78 17.15
C GLU A 104 4.37 2.02 17.14
N ALA A 105 4.54 2.68 18.30
CA ALA A 105 5.46 3.80 18.45
C ALA A 105 6.92 3.37 18.26
N ALA A 106 7.33 2.25 18.86
CA ALA A 106 8.67 1.69 18.68
C ALA A 106 8.92 1.31 17.22
N LEU A 107 7.92 0.70 16.56
CA LEU A 107 8.01 0.32 15.15
C LEU A 107 8.13 1.56 14.26
N LYS A 108 7.31 2.58 14.47
CA LYS A 108 7.39 3.86 13.75
C LYS A 108 8.77 4.48 13.90
N ARG A 109 9.34 4.47 15.11
CA ARG A 109 10.68 5.02 15.38
C ARG A 109 11.79 4.28 14.62
N VAL A 110 11.77 2.94 14.59
CA VAL A 110 12.79 2.18 13.84
C VAL A 110 12.56 2.25 12.33
N LEU A 111 11.30 2.42 11.89
CA LEU A 111 10.92 2.64 10.50
C LEU A 111 11.31 4.03 10.00
N ASP A 112 11.31 5.05 10.85
CA ASP A 112 11.81 6.39 10.53
C ASP A 112 11.13 6.98 9.28
N ASP A 113 11.87 7.15 8.18
CA ASP A 113 11.40 7.64 6.89
C ASP A 113 10.79 6.55 5.99
N LYS A 114 10.80 5.29 6.45
CA LYS A 114 10.37 4.14 5.64
C LYS A 114 8.95 3.70 5.92
N VAL A 115 8.27 3.29 4.86
CA VAL A 115 6.98 2.59 4.93
C VAL A 115 7.24 1.08 4.76
N LEU A 116 6.60 0.28 5.61
CA LEU A 116 6.73 -1.18 5.59
C LEU A 116 5.58 -1.79 4.80
N ASN A 117 5.91 -2.30 3.61
CA ASN A 117 4.94 -2.93 2.73
C ASN A 117 5.16 -4.44 2.67
N GLY A 118 4.20 -5.17 2.10
CA GLY A 118 4.30 -6.62 1.93
C GLY A 118 5.50 -7.05 1.07
N HIS A 119 6.05 -6.14 0.27
CA HIS A 119 7.08 -6.39 -0.73
C HIS A 119 8.42 -5.70 -0.46
N GLY A 120 8.50 -4.79 0.52
CA GLY A 120 9.74 -4.03 0.75
C GLY A 120 9.62 -2.93 1.80
N TYR A 121 10.66 -2.11 1.85
CA TYR A 121 10.69 -0.85 2.58
C TYR A 121 10.84 0.26 1.54
N SER A 122 9.82 1.09 1.43
CA SER A 122 9.73 2.25 0.55
C SER A 122 9.98 3.51 1.37
N THR A 123 10.27 4.62 0.70
CA THR A 123 10.47 5.92 1.34
C THR A 123 9.12 6.63 1.43
N SER A 124 8.80 7.22 2.58
CA SER A 124 7.57 7.98 2.77
C SER A 124 7.64 9.38 2.16
N PHE A 125 6.49 9.97 1.86
CA PHE A 125 6.40 11.34 1.33
C PHE A 125 6.97 12.40 2.28
N LYS A 126 7.03 12.14 3.60
CA LYS A 126 7.64 13.04 4.59
C LYS A 126 9.09 13.38 4.27
N SER A 127 9.82 12.45 3.64
CA SER A 127 11.24 12.59 3.29
C SER A 127 11.49 12.93 1.83
N MET A 128 10.43 13.22 1.05
CA MET A 128 10.53 13.54 -0.37
C MET A 128 10.20 15.02 -0.63
N ASP A 129 10.64 15.52 -1.79
CA ASP A 129 10.21 16.82 -2.30
C ASP A 129 8.77 16.71 -2.82
N ARG A 130 7.81 16.92 -1.92
CA ARG A 130 6.37 16.81 -2.21
C ARG A 130 5.92 17.77 -3.31
N ARG A 131 6.54 18.94 -3.47
CA ARG A 131 6.18 19.86 -4.56
C ARG A 131 6.58 19.25 -5.91
N LYS A 132 7.75 18.61 -6.01
CA LYS A 132 8.16 17.86 -7.21
C LYS A 132 7.22 16.68 -7.49
N LEU A 133 6.79 15.94 -6.47
CA LEU A 133 5.82 14.85 -6.64
C LEU A 133 4.46 15.34 -7.18
N ALA A 134 3.98 16.49 -6.69
CA ALA A 134 2.74 17.08 -7.17
C ALA A 134 2.85 17.55 -8.63
N LEU A 135 4.01 18.05 -9.05
CA LEU A 135 4.28 18.39 -10.46
C LEU A 135 4.32 17.14 -11.35
N ASP A 136 4.84 16.03 -10.85
CA ASP A 136 4.80 14.76 -11.58
C ASP A 136 3.35 14.26 -11.75
N LEU A 137 2.51 14.37 -10.70
CA LEU A 137 1.08 14.09 -10.82
C LEU A 137 0.41 14.93 -11.90
N GLN A 138 0.69 16.24 -11.94
CA GLN A 138 0.15 17.13 -12.97
C GLN A 138 0.52 16.63 -14.37
N LYS A 139 1.80 16.32 -14.62
CA LYS A 139 2.25 15.78 -15.91
C LYS A 139 1.57 14.46 -16.29
N ILE A 140 1.34 13.58 -15.32
CA ILE A 140 0.62 12.31 -15.54
C ILE A 140 -0.81 12.57 -15.98
N PHE A 141 -1.54 13.48 -15.31
CA PHE A 141 -2.90 13.85 -15.70
C PHE A 141 -2.93 14.49 -17.09
N GLU A 142 -2.00 15.39 -17.40
CA GLU A 142 -1.89 16.04 -18.70
C GLU A 142 -1.64 15.01 -19.82
N ALA A 143 -0.71 14.07 -19.62
CA ALA A 143 -0.42 13.02 -20.59
C ALA A 143 -1.60 12.05 -20.79
N LEU A 144 -2.27 11.62 -19.71
CA LEU A 144 -3.48 10.80 -19.82
C LEU A 144 -4.61 11.53 -20.56
N ASN A 145 -4.81 12.82 -20.26
CA ASN A 145 -5.85 13.63 -20.89
C ASN A 145 -5.57 13.89 -22.37
N ALA A 146 -4.30 14.09 -22.76
CA ALA A 146 -3.90 14.24 -24.15
C ALA A 146 -4.24 13.00 -25.00
N GLU A 147 -4.19 11.82 -24.38
CA GLU A 147 -4.57 10.53 -24.99
C GLU A 147 -6.07 10.21 -24.83
N GLY A 148 -6.87 11.18 -24.40
CA GLY A 148 -8.33 11.04 -24.25
C GLY A 148 -8.78 10.27 -23.00
N TYR A 149 -7.89 9.96 -22.07
CA TYR A 149 -8.27 9.32 -20.81
C TYR A 149 -8.68 10.34 -19.77
N THR A 150 -9.81 10.07 -19.10
CA THR A 150 -10.20 10.80 -17.90
C THR A 150 -9.63 10.10 -16.67
N ALA A 151 -8.76 10.78 -15.93
CA ALA A 151 -8.24 10.31 -14.65
C ALA A 151 -8.61 11.27 -13.51
N VAL A 152 -8.73 10.75 -12.29
CA VAL A 152 -8.97 11.53 -11.06
C VAL A 152 -8.13 11.03 -9.89
N LEU A 153 -7.85 11.92 -8.93
CA LEU A 153 -7.33 11.54 -7.62
C LEU A 153 -8.24 10.50 -6.95
N ASN A 154 -7.63 9.52 -6.30
CA ASN A 154 -8.34 8.41 -5.66
C ASN A 154 -7.75 8.08 -4.27
N SER A 155 -8.49 7.30 -3.48
CA SER A 155 -8.02 6.68 -2.22
C SER A 155 -7.16 7.60 -1.33
N GLY A 156 -5.94 7.20 -0.94
CA GLY A 156 -5.12 7.94 0.04
C GLY A 156 -4.69 9.31 -0.49
N THR A 157 -4.47 9.41 -1.80
CA THR A 157 -4.11 10.67 -2.46
C THR A 157 -5.26 11.66 -2.45
N LEU A 158 -6.49 11.22 -2.75
CA LEU A 158 -7.68 12.08 -2.63
C LEU A 158 -7.92 12.49 -1.17
N LEU A 159 -7.71 11.57 -0.23
CA LEU A 159 -7.88 11.82 1.20
C LEU A 159 -6.94 12.92 1.68
N GLY A 160 -5.66 12.85 1.33
CA GLY A 160 -4.67 13.87 1.65
C GLY A 160 -5.01 15.22 1.01
N ALA A 161 -5.39 15.22 -0.27
CA ALA A 161 -5.74 16.44 -1.00
C ALA A 161 -6.92 17.17 -0.34
N VAL A 162 -7.98 16.45 0.06
CA VAL A 162 -9.17 17.03 0.68
C VAL A 162 -8.92 17.48 2.12
N ARG A 163 -8.16 16.69 2.90
CA ARG A 163 -7.95 16.99 4.33
C ARG A 163 -6.91 18.08 4.56
N ASP A 164 -5.78 17.95 3.88
CA ASP A 164 -4.56 18.68 4.22
C ASP A 164 -4.03 19.51 3.02
N GLY A 165 -4.64 19.38 1.84
CA GLY A 165 -4.12 20.00 0.61
C GLY A 165 -2.75 19.47 0.21
N ASP A 166 -2.43 18.23 0.62
CA ASP A 166 -1.09 17.65 0.60
C ASP A 166 -1.15 16.11 0.52
N PHE A 167 -0.02 15.46 0.29
CA PHE A 167 0.13 14.03 0.48
C PHE A 167 0.05 13.65 1.96
N ILE A 168 -0.49 12.47 2.25
CA ILE A 168 -0.38 11.86 3.58
C ILE A 168 1.10 11.55 3.82
N GLY A 169 1.76 12.28 4.72
CA GLY A 169 3.22 12.23 4.83
C GLY A 169 3.83 10.86 5.15
N HIS A 170 3.05 9.92 5.68
CA HIS A 170 3.51 8.56 5.99
C HIS A 170 3.13 7.50 4.95
N ASP A 171 2.48 7.92 3.85
CA ASP A 171 2.27 7.08 2.67
C ASP A 171 3.49 7.16 1.73
N ASP A 172 3.52 6.27 0.75
CA ASP A 172 4.64 6.05 -0.18
C ASP A 172 4.22 5.91 -1.66
N ASP A 173 2.93 5.93 -1.95
CA ASP A 173 2.35 5.80 -3.30
C ASP A 173 1.20 6.79 -3.53
N VAL A 174 0.85 6.97 -4.80
CA VAL A 174 -0.33 7.72 -5.21
C VAL A 174 -1.33 6.83 -5.93
N ASP A 175 -2.59 6.97 -5.55
CA ASP A 175 -3.71 6.25 -6.13
C ASP A 175 -4.46 7.17 -7.10
N LEU A 176 -4.54 6.78 -8.36
CA LEU A 176 -5.37 7.45 -9.37
C LEU A 176 -6.41 6.49 -9.92
N ALA A 177 -7.60 6.99 -10.22
CA ALA A 177 -8.62 6.23 -10.94
C ALA A 177 -8.66 6.69 -12.40
N VAL A 178 -8.61 5.76 -13.35
CA VAL A 178 -8.68 6.04 -14.79
C VAL A 178 -9.94 5.42 -15.38
N PHE A 179 -10.79 6.25 -15.97
CA PHE A 179 -12.04 5.82 -16.59
C PHE A 179 -11.75 5.13 -17.92
N VAL A 180 -12.25 3.89 -18.05
CA VAL A 180 -12.13 3.08 -19.26
C VAL A 180 -13.50 2.76 -19.84
N GLU A 181 -13.55 2.71 -21.16
CA GLU A 181 -14.76 2.35 -21.89
C GLU A 181 -14.96 0.83 -21.96
N GLY A 182 -16.21 0.42 -22.24
CA GLY A 182 -16.57 -0.97 -22.47
C GLY A 182 -17.91 -1.35 -21.85
N SER A 183 -18.69 -2.13 -22.60
CA SER A 183 -20.00 -2.62 -22.19
C SER A 183 -19.90 -3.88 -21.31
N SER A 184 -18.82 -4.64 -21.45
CA SER A 184 -18.53 -5.88 -20.74
C SER A 184 -17.23 -5.81 -19.91
N PRO A 185 -17.04 -6.66 -18.87
CA PRO A 185 -15.77 -6.73 -18.15
C PRO A 185 -14.57 -7.00 -19.05
N LYS A 186 -14.73 -7.86 -20.07
CA LYS A 186 -13.67 -8.18 -21.04
C LYS A 186 -13.26 -6.95 -21.86
N GLU A 187 -14.22 -6.18 -22.38
CA GLU A 187 -13.93 -4.93 -23.11
C GLU A 187 -13.22 -3.91 -22.21
N ARG A 188 -13.65 -3.76 -20.95
CA ARG A 188 -13.02 -2.83 -20.01
C ARG A 188 -11.59 -3.25 -19.67
N ILE A 189 -11.33 -4.54 -19.52
CA ILE A 189 -9.96 -5.05 -19.33
C ILE A 189 -9.12 -4.82 -20.58
N ALA A 190 -9.68 -5.02 -21.78
CA ALA A 190 -8.98 -4.69 -23.01
C ALA A 190 -8.67 -3.18 -23.09
N ALA A 191 -9.61 -2.31 -22.73
CA ALA A 191 -9.38 -0.86 -22.66
C ALA A 191 -8.33 -0.48 -21.62
N PHE A 192 -8.45 -1.00 -20.40
CA PHE A 192 -7.47 -0.79 -19.34
C PHE A 192 -6.08 -1.32 -19.69
N SER A 193 -6.00 -2.41 -20.45
CA SER A 193 -4.71 -2.97 -20.88
C SER A 193 -3.91 -2.05 -21.80
N ARG A 194 -4.60 -1.21 -22.59
CA ARG A 194 -3.96 -0.23 -23.48
C ARG A 194 -3.27 0.90 -22.73
N LEU A 195 -3.64 1.15 -21.46
CA LEU A 195 -2.95 2.15 -20.63
C LEU A 195 -1.47 1.84 -20.47
N HIS A 196 -1.07 0.58 -20.57
CA HIS A 196 0.35 0.23 -20.56
C HIS A 196 1.10 0.88 -21.72
N ASP A 197 0.56 0.76 -22.93
CA ASP A 197 1.24 1.29 -24.13
C ASP A 197 1.16 2.83 -24.13
N VAL A 198 0.02 3.39 -23.72
CA VAL A 198 -0.15 4.83 -23.49
C VAL A 198 0.92 5.39 -22.53
N VAL A 199 1.11 4.77 -21.37
CA VAL A 199 2.12 5.22 -20.40
C VAL A 199 3.53 5.04 -20.97
N ALA A 200 3.82 3.91 -21.60
CA ALA A 200 5.13 3.65 -22.19
C ALA A 200 5.51 4.63 -23.31
N ASP A 201 4.54 5.02 -24.15
CA ASP A 201 4.76 5.84 -25.33
C ASP A 201 4.75 7.34 -25.01
N THR A 202 3.97 7.77 -24.01
CA THR A 202 3.74 9.20 -23.72
C THR A 202 4.42 9.72 -22.45
N MET A 203 4.85 8.83 -21.56
CA MET A 203 5.47 9.19 -20.27
C MET A 203 6.90 8.66 -20.22
N PRO A 204 7.88 9.29 -20.89
CA PRO A 204 9.28 8.83 -20.88
C PRO A 204 9.92 8.86 -19.48
N PHE A 205 9.33 9.59 -18.54
CA PHE A 205 9.71 9.64 -17.13
C PHE A 205 9.14 8.48 -16.29
N ALA A 206 8.30 7.61 -16.87
CA ALA A 206 7.75 6.44 -16.21
C ALA A 206 8.72 5.25 -16.32
N THR A 207 9.01 4.63 -15.18
CA THR A 207 9.92 3.48 -15.06
C THR A 207 9.24 2.34 -14.31
N ASP A 208 9.73 1.10 -14.47
CA ASP A 208 9.20 -0.08 -13.76
C ASP A 208 7.67 -0.28 -13.97
N LEU A 209 7.21 0.02 -15.18
CA LEU A 209 5.81 -0.10 -15.60
C LEU A 209 5.36 -1.57 -15.63
N ARG A 210 4.32 -1.90 -14.87
CA ARG A 210 3.81 -3.28 -14.76
C ARG A 210 2.35 -3.35 -14.33
N PHE A 211 1.68 -4.39 -14.79
CA PHE A 211 0.39 -4.80 -14.21
C PHE A 211 0.60 -5.66 -12.97
N MET A 212 -0.20 -5.43 -11.93
CA MET A 212 -0.10 -6.18 -10.68
C MET A 212 -0.83 -7.52 -10.75
N LYS A 213 -0.19 -8.60 -10.28
CA LYS A 213 -0.75 -9.96 -10.42
C LYS A 213 -2.10 -10.15 -9.72
N ASN A 214 -2.27 -9.59 -8.53
CA ASN A 214 -3.41 -9.86 -7.64
C ASN A 214 -4.32 -8.64 -7.42
N SER A 215 -4.12 -7.59 -8.22
CA SER A 215 -4.90 -6.34 -8.20
C SER A 215 -5.00 -5.83 -9.62
N PRO A 216 -6.21 -5.59 -10.15
CA PRO A 216 -6.45 -4.82 -11.38
C PRO A 216 -5.92 -3.37 -11.31
N SER A 217 -4.60 -3.22 -11.28
CA SER A 217 -3.90 -1.94 -11.31
C SER A 217 -2.64 -1.99 -12.19
N LEU A 218 -2.35 -0.87 -12.83
CA LEU A 218 -1.11 -0.59 -13.56
C LEU A 218 -0.25 0.29 -12.67
N GLN A 219 0.97 -0.13 -12.39
CA GLN A 219 1.91 0.57 -11.51
C GLN A 219 3.15 1.00 -12.27
N PHE A 220 3.72 2.14 -11.92
CA PHE A 220 5.03 2.61 -12.38
C PHE A 220 5.64 3.57 -11.36
N HIS A 221 6.92 3.90 -11.54
CA HIS A 221 7.61 4.94 -10.78
C HIS A 221 7.93 6.13 -11.68
N THR A 222 7.92 7.33 -11.13
CA THR A 222 8.49 8.50 -11.81
C THR A 222 9.96 8.70 -11.41
N GLU A 223 10.68 9.51 -12.18
CA GLU A 223 12.07 9.89 -11.87
C GLU A 223 12.25 10.60 -10.52
N SER A 224 11.19 11.22 -9.97
CA SER A 224 11.24 11.81 -8.63
C SER A 224 11.10 10.78 -7.50
N GLY A 225 10.86 9.52 -7.82
CA GLY A 225 10.64 8.43 -6.88
C GLY A 225 9.19 8.19 -6.49
N LEU A 226 8.23 8.85 -7.16
CA LEU A 226 6.80 8.65 -6.94
C LEU A 226 6.36 7.28 -7.45
N GLN A 227 5.86 6.40 -6.59
CA GLN A 227 5.13 5.21 -7.03
C GLN A 227 3.69 5.59 -7.38
N VAL A 228 3.25 5.28 -8.59
CA VAL A 228 1.91 5.60 -9.11
C VAL A 228 1.13 4.31 -9.32
N ASP A 229 -0.06 4.25 -8.75
CA ASP A 229 -1.02 3.17 -8.89
C ASP A 229 -2.26 3.66 -9.66
N LEU A 230 -2.41 3.20 -10.91
CA LEU A 230 -3.59 3.46 -11.73
C LEU A 230 -4.63 2.34 -11.55
N PHE A 231 -5.82 2.70 -11.09
CA PHE A 231 -6.94 1.78 -10.90
C PHE A 231 -8.01 1.98 -11.98
N ALA A 232 -8.58 0.87 -12.46
CA ALA A 232 -9.65 0.93 -13.44
C ALA A 232 -10.94 1.50 -12.83
N ALA A 233 -11.55 2.46 -13.53
CA ALA A 233 -12.86 3.01 -13.26
C ALA A 233 -13.77 2.92 -14.50
N TRP A 234 -15.08 2.85 -14.31
CA TRP A 234 -16.05 2.90 -15.42
C TRP A 234 -17.43 3.35 -14.95
N GLU A 235 -18.28 3.68 -15.92
CA GLU A 235 -19.68 3.98 -15.72
C GLU A 235 -20.56 2.84 -16.24
N LYS A 236 -21.65 2.54 -15.53
CA LYS A 236 -22.68 1.61 -15.99
C LYS A 236 -24.04 2.00 -15.39
N GLY A 237 -25.00 2.32 -16.25
CA GLY A 237 -26.37 2.66 -15.83
C GLY A 237 -26.43 3.89 -14.92
N GLY A 238 -25.67 4.94 -15.23
CA GLY A 238 -25.60 6.18 -14.43
C GLY A 238 -24.86 6.04 -13.08
N LYS A 239 -24.27 4.88 -12.82
CA LYS A 239 -23.50 4.58 -11.61
C LYS A 239 -22.00 4.42 -11.93
N VAL A 240 -21.17 4.78 -10.96
CA VAL A 240 -19.71 4.72 -11.07
C VAL A 240 -19.16 3.47 -10.36
N TYR A 241 -18.09 2.94 -10.92
CA TYR A 241 -17.35 1.81 -10.37
C TYR A 241 -15.87 2.15 -10.40
N VAL A 242 -15.15 1.96 -9.30
CA VAL A 242 -13.71 2.16 -9.16
C VAL A 242 -13.16 0.99 -8.37
N TRP A 243 -12.29 0.18 -8.98
CA TRP A 243 -11.63 -0.88 -8.24
C TRP A 243 -10.68 -0.26 -7.18
N PRO A 244 -10.65 -0.74 -5.92
CA PRO A 244 -11.43 -1.84 -5.35
C PRO A 244 -12.68 -1.42 -4.53
N HIS A 245 -12.98 -0.14 -4.40
CA HIS A 245 -13.90 0.38 -3.37
C HIS A 245 -15.34 0.62 -3.86
N THR A 246 -15.50 1.44 -4.90
CA THR A 246 -16.79 1.98 -5.36
C THR A 246 -17.41 1.01 -6.33
N TYR A 247 -18.59 0.48 -6.02
CA TYR A 247 -19.29 -0.45 -6.89
C TYR A 247 -20.76 -0.07 -6.94
N GLY A 248 -21.03 0.99 -7.69
CA GLY A 248 -22.36 1.55 -7.89
C GLY A 248 -22.87 2.43 -6.75
N ASP A 249 -22.05 2.69 -5.74
CA ASP A 249 -22.39 3.53 -4.59
C ASP A 249 -22.52 5.01 -4.99
N LEU A 250 -21.73 5.46 -5.98
CA LEU A 250 -21.76 6.82 -6.52
C LEU A 250 -22.51 6.90 -7.86
N SER A 251 -23.15 8.03 -8.13
CA SER A 251 -23.73 8.37 -9.42
C SER A 251 -22.71 9.06 -10.34
N ARG A 252 -23.03 9.16 -11.64
CA ARG A 252 -22.28 9.99 -12.58
C ARG A 252 -22.14 11.44 -12.07
N ALA A 253 -23.20 12.00 -11.51
CA ALA A 253 -23.22 13.40 -11.07
C ALA A 253 -22.30 13.68 -9.87
N ASP A 254 -21.96 12.65 -9.08
CA ASP A 254 -21.00 12.74 -7.97
C ASP A 254 -19.56 12.84 -8.46
N VAL A 255 -19.27 12.40 -9.69
CA VAL A 255 -17.92 12.42 -10.25
C VAL A 255 -17.77 13.49 -11.31
N PHE A 256 -18.76 13.66 -12.19
CA PHE A 256 -18.67 14.43 -13.42
C PHE A 256 -19.63 15.63 -13.51
N PRO A 257 -19.24 16.67 -14.28
CA PRO A 257 -17.87 17.05 -14.63
C PRO A 257 -16.95 17.11 -13.42
N LEU A 258 -15.68 16.79 -13.66
CA LEU A 258 -14.67 16.71 -12.62
C LEU A 258 -14.54 18.04 -11.87
N GLY A 259 -14.21 17.95 -10.59
CA GLY A 259 -13.71 19.08 -9.81
C GLY A 259 -12.18 19.06 -9.76
N THR A 260 -11.62 19.87 -8.89
CA THR A 260 -10.18 19.84 -8.56
C THR A 260 -9.97 19.82 -7.06
N GLN A 261 -8.86 19.23 -6.62
CA GLN A 261 -8.37 19.33 -5.25
C GLN A 261 -6.88 19.69 -5.26
N PRO A 262 -6.41 20.52 -4.31
CA PRO A 262 -5.02 20.92 -4.27
C PRO A 262 -4.13 19.82 -3.66
N ILE A 263 -2.95 19.64 -4.22
CA ILE A 263 -1.83 18.99 -3.54
C ILE A 263 -0.63 19.91 -3.66
N GLN A 264 -0.06 20.33 -2.52
CA GLN A 264 1.04 21.31 -2.49
C GLN A 264 0.71 22.59 -3.28
N GLY A 265 -0.57 23.00 -3.27
CA GLY A 265 -1.08 24.15 -4.03
C GLY A 265 -1.24 23.94 -5.55
N ILE A 266 -1.01 22.73 -6.08
CA ILE A 266 -1.29 22.39 -7.49
C ILE A 266 -2.71 21.85 -7.58
N PRO A 267 -3.60 22.45 -8.40
CA PRO A 267 -4.94 21.92 -8.60
C PRO A 267 -4.88 20.68 -9.49
N LEU A 268 -5.35 19.54 -8.97
CA LEU A 268 -5.35 18.26 -9.68
C LEU A 268 -6.79 17.74 -9.88
N PRO A 269 -7.09 17.04 -10.99
CA PRO A 269 -8.43 16.50 -11.25
C PRO A 269 -8.93 15.59 -10.13
N ALA A 270 -10.15 15.84 -9.67
CA ALA A 270 -10.80 15.07 -8.60
C ALA A 270 -12.28 14.81 -8.95
N PRO A 271 -12.93 13.82 -8.30
CA PRO A 271 -14.37 13.68 -8.39
C PRO A 271 -15.05 14.99 -7.95
N ARG A 272 -16.13 15.40 -8.63
CA ARG A 272 -16.91 16.58 -8.26
C ARG A 272 -17.26 16.61 -6.78
N ASN A 273 -17.75 15.49 -6.26
CA ASN A 273 -18.07 15.28 -4.86
C ASN A 273 -17.01 14.36 -4.23
N ALA A 274 -15.82 14.92 -4.02
CA ALA A 274 -14.69 14.20 -3.42
C ALA A 274 -15.04 13.59 -2.04
N GLU A 275 -15.81 14.31 -1.23
CA GLU A 275 -16.23 13.85 0.10
C GLU A 275 -17.12 12.60 0.04
N ALA A 276 -18.05 12.52 -0.93
CA ALA A 276 -18.86 11.32 -1.13
C ALA A 276 -18.01 10.11 -1.53
N MET A 277 -16.99 10.30 -2.37
CA MET A 277 -16.05 9.22 -2.69
C MET A 277 -15.24 8.79 -1.47
N LEU A 278 -14.78 9.73 -0.64
CA LEU A 278 -14.05 9.40 0.58
C LEU A 278 -14.93 8.67 1.61
N ALA A 279 -16.22 9.02 1.71
CA ALA A 279 -17.18 8.28 2.53
C ALA A 279 -17.38 6.84 2.04
N VAL A 280 -17.39 6.60 0.72
CA VAL A 280 -17.41 5.23 0.17
C VAL A 280 -16.13 4.46 0.47
N ASN A 281 -14.97 5.12 0.43
CA ASN A 281 -13.67 4.48 0.64
C ASN A 281 -13.41 4.11 2.10
N TYR A 282 -13.71 5.04 3.01
CA TYR A 282 -13.27 5.01 4.41
C TYR A 282 -14.42 5.06 5.44
N GLY A 283 -15.66 5.25 5.01
CA GLY A 283 -16.83 5.46 5.87
C GLY A 283 -17.08 6.93 6.21
N GLU A 284 -18.25 7.24 6.79
CA GLU A 284 -18.70 8.63 7.07
C GLU A 284 -17.71 9.45 7.93
N ASN A 285 -16.94 8.80 8.80
CA ASN A 285 -16.01 9.46 9.71
C ASN A 285 -14.60 9.65 9.12
N TRP A 286 -14.42 9.55 7.80
CA TRP A 286 -13.12 9.59 7.11
C TRP A 286 -12.25 10.82 7.42
N ARG A 287 -12.87 11.93 7.86
CA ARG A 287 -12.18 13.15 8.27
C ARG A 287 -11.28 12.94 9.49
N VAL A 288 -11.66 12.03 10.39
CA VAL A 288 -10.89 11.71 11.58
C VAL A 288 -9.98 10.51 11.26
N PRO A 289 -8.65 10.61 11.44
CA PRO A 289 -7.76 9.47 11.27
C PRO A 289 -8.21 8.26 12.10
N ASP A 290 -8.43 7.14 11.44
CA ASP A 290 -8.68 5.86 12.10
C ASP A 290 -7.44 4.95 11.95
N PRO A 291 -6.62 4.80 13.01
CA PRO A 291 -5.45 3.93 12.99
C PRO A 291 -5.82 2.44 12.91
N ASP A 292 -7.08 2.09 13.19
CA ASP A 292 -7.63 0.74 13.10
C ASP A 292 -8.30 0.44 11.77
N PHE A 293 -8.32 1.41 10.84
CA PHE A 293 -8.92 1.24 9.53
C PHE A 293 -8.35 0.00 8.82
N SER A 294 -9.24 -0.83 8.29
CA SER A 294 -8.87 -2.00 7.51
C SER A 294 -9.80 -2.18 6.33
N PHE A 295 -9.21 -2.13 5.13
CA PHE A 295 -9.98 -2.34 3.90
C PHE A 295 -10.33 -3.82 3.72
N SER A 296 -11.62 -4.10 3.50
CA SER A 296 -12.13 -5.46 3.30
C SER A 296 -11.88 -5.98 1.89
N TRP A 297 -10.64 -6.40 1.62
CA TRP A 297 -10.24 -6.97 0.32
C TRP A 297 -11.09 -8.16 -0.13
N SER A 298 -11.58 -8.98 0.82
CA SER A 298 -12.44 -10.13 0.48
C SER A 298 -13.82 -9.68 -0.01
N ARG A 299 -14.40 -8.63 0.59
CA ARG A 299 -15.65 -8.03 0.13
C ARG A 299 -15.47 -7.38 -1.25
N ALA A 300 -14.40 -6.62 -1.43
CA ALA A 300 -14.06 -6.00 -2.72
C ALA A 300 -13.94 -7.05 -3.84
N ARG A 301 -13.15 -8.11 -3.63
CA ARG A 301 -13.00 -9.20 -4.61
C ARG A 301 -14.33 -9.87 -4.95
N ARG A 302 -15.24 -10.06 -3.97
CA ARG A 302 -16.58 -10.61 -4.25
C ARG A 302 -17.42 -9.67 -5.10
N ARG A 303 -17.45 -8.37 -4.79
CA ARG A 303 -18.21 -7.38 -5.58
C ARG A 303 -17.71 -7.35 -7.03
N PHE A 304 -16.40 -7.31 -7.22
CA PHE A 304 -15.77 -7.19 -8.54
C PHE A 304 -15.37 -8.52 -9.20
N ALA A 305 -15.88 -9.66 -8.73
CA ALA A 305 -15.40 -10.99 -9.13
C ALA A 305 -15.25 -11.15 -10.66
N ARG A 306 -16.29 -10.79 -11.44
CA ARG A 306 -16.25 -10.88 -12.91
C ARG A 306 -15.16 -10.04 -13.56
N PHE A 307 -14.86 -8.87 -13.00
CA PHE A 307 -13.81 -7.99 -13.53
C PHE A 307 -12.42 -8.51 -13.15
N VAL A 308 -12.26 -8.99 -11.92
CA VAL A 308 -11.02 -9.62 -11.44
C VAL A 308 -10.72 -10.90 -12.24
N ASP A 309 -11.71 -11.74 -12.50
CA ASP A 309 -11.56 -12.97 -13.28
C ASP A 309 -11.07 -12.69 -14.71
N GLU A 310 -11.65 -11.68 -15.39
CA GLU A 310 -11.20 -11.27 -16.73
C GLU A 310 -9.79 -10.67 -16.70
N TYR A 311 -9.45 -9.91 -15.67
CA TYR A 311 -8.09 -9.39 -15.49
C TYR A 311 -7.06 -10.53 -15.30
N GLU A 312 -7.37 -11.53 -14.49
CA GLU A 312 -6.50 -12.70 -14.27
C GLU A 312 -6.30 -13.52 -15.56
N ARG A 313 -7.36 -13.66 -16.37
CA ARG A 313 -7.27 -14.26 -17.71
C ARG A 313 -6.35 -13.46 -18.63
N PHE A 314 -6.55 -12.14 -18.69
CA PHE A 314 -5.69 -11.22 -19.45
C PHE A 314 -4.21 -11.38 -19.09
N LEU A 315 -3.87 -11.36 -17.80
CA LEU A 315 -2.48 -11.53 -17.36
C LEU A 315 -1.89 -12.88 -17.76
N THR A 316 -2.69 -13.94 -17.73
CA THR A 316 -2.26 -15.27 -18.14
C THR A 316 -1.95 -15.31 -19.63
N THR A 317 -2.83 -14.75 -20.46
CA THR A 317 -2.61 -14.65 -21.92
C THR A 317 -1.40 -13.78 -22.27
N ARG A 318 -1.20 -12.64 -21.59
CA ARG A 318 -0.03 -11.76 -21.83
C ARG A 318 1.29 -12.43 -21.45
N LYS A 319 1.34 -13.14 -20.31
CA LYS A 319 2.52 -13.92 -19.93
C LYS A 319 2.86 -15.01 -20.93
N VAL A 320 1.84 -15.71 -21.44
CA VAL A 320 2.04 -16.70 -22.52
C VAL A 320 2.62 -16.02 -23.76
N ARG A 321 2.12 -14.84 -24.16
CA ARG A 321 2.69 -14.08 -25.29
C ARG A 321 4.14 -13.62 -25.05
N GLN A 322 4.48 -13.16 -23.86
CA GLN A 322 5.86 -12.73 -23.52
C GLN A 322 6.84 -13.92 -23.45
N ILE A 323 6.39 -15.10 -23.02
CA ILE A 323 7.18 -16.34 -23.06
C ILE A 323 7.39 -16.80 -24.51
N LEU A 324 6.36 -16.74 -25.36
CA LEU A 324 6.47 -17.14 -26.77
C LEU A 324 7.30 -16.16 -27.61
N SER A 325 7.36 -14.87 -27.26
CA SER A 325 8.23 -13.90 -27.93
C SER A 325 9.71 -14.03 -27.54
N LEU A 326 10.01 -14.57 -26.35
CA LEU A 326 11.38 -14.86 -25.89
C LEU A 326 11.91 -16.22 -26.36
N GLY A 327 11.05 -17.07 -26.93
CA GLY A 327 11.40 -18.39 -27.48
C GLY A 327 11.69 -18.41 -28.98
N LYS A 328 11.80 -17.24 -29.62
CA LYS A 328 12.24 -17.07 -31.01
C LYS A 328 13.40 -16.08 -31.06
N MET A 329 14.58 -16.51 -30.62
CA MET A 329 15.88 -16.02 -31.06
C MET A 329 16.81 -17.22 -31.21
#